data_AF-A0AAV4TDQ4-F1
#
_entry.id   AF-A0AAV4TDQ4-F1
#
_cell.length_a   1.000
_cell.length_b   1.000
_cell.length_c   1.000
_cell.angle_alpha   90.00
_cell.angle_beta   90.00
_cell.angle_gamma   90.00
#
_symmetry.space_group_name_H-M   'P 1'
#
loop_
_entity.id
_entity.type
_entity.pdbx_description
1 polymer ?
#
loop_
_entity_poly.entity_id
_entity_poly.type
_entity_poly.pdbx_seq_one_letter_code
_entity_poly.pdbx_strand_id
1 'polypeptide(L)'
;MFNGYSACENFCAWLFTPEHKGFTAIAHNMKGFDGQFITAWILKQGITPDVIPNGGLIMSILHPSLKIPIIDSLNFLPMPLSKIPDCFGFKELRKG
;
A
#
# COMPACT_ATOMS: atom_id res chain seq x y z
N MET A 1 -8.88 12.63 0.61
CA MET A 1 -9.60 11.34 0.54
C MET A 1 -10.00 11.12 -0.91
N PHE A 2 -9.62 9.98 -1.50
CA PHE A 2 -9.99 9.61 -2.88
C PHE A 2 -11.28 8.77 -2.82
N ASN A 3 -12.31 9.12 -3.60
CA ASN A 3 -13.64 8.52 -3.47
C ASN A 3 -14.22 8.13 -4.83
N GLY A 4 -15.13 7.15 -4.83
CA GLY A 4 -15.84 6.68 -6.02
C GLY A 4 -15.04 5.69 -6.88
N TYR A 5 -15.58 5.38 -8.07
CA TYR A 5 -15.02 4.35 -8.96
C TYR A 5 -13.60 4.65 -9.47
N SER A 6 -13.20 5.93 -9.50
CA SER A 6 -11.85 6.36 -9.91
C SER A 6 -10.88 6.51 -8.74
N ALA A 7 -11.26 6.13 -7.51
CA ALA A 7 -10.42 6.33 -6.33
C ALA A 7 -9.03 5.67 -6.46
N CYS A 8 -8.97 4.43 -6.96
CA CYS A 8 -7.71 3.72 -7.17
C CYS A 8 -6.82 4.42 -8.19
N GLU A 9 -7.40 4.86 -9.31
CA GLU A 9 -6.69 5.59 -10.37
C GLU A 9 -6.10 6.90 -9.83
N ASN A 10 -6.94 7.70 -9.17
CA ASN A 10 -6.52 8.99 -8.62
C ASN A 10 -5.47 8.84 -7.51
N PHE A 11 -5.61 7.82 -6.66
CA PHE A 11 -4.62 7.52 -5.62
C PHE A 11 -3.28 7.12 -6.23
N CYS A 12 -3.26 6.22 -7.21
CA CYS A 12 -2.02 5.78 -7.83
C CYS A 12 -1.34 6.90 -8.62
N ALA A 13 -2.12 7.70 -9.36
CA ALA A 13 -1.61 8.87 -10.08
C ALA A 13 -1.01 9.92 -9.14
N TRP A 14 -1.58 10.10 -7.94
CA TRP A 14 -1.01 10.96 -6.91
C TRP A 14 0.24 10.37 -6.25
N LEU A 15 0.22 9.08 -5.91
CA LEU A 15 1.32 8.42 -5.20
C LEU A 15 2.57 8.31 -6.08
N PHE A 16 2.41 7.86 -7.33
CA PHE A 16 3.52 7.57 -8.23
C PHE A 16 3.96 8.80 -9.05
N THR A 17 4.31 9.86 -8.34
CA THR A 17 4.89 11.08 -8.91
C THR A 17 6.37 11.23 -8.51
N PRO A 18 7.16 12.02 -9.25
CA PRO A 18 8.54 12.32 -8.87
C PRO A 18 8.69 12.96 -7.49
N GLU A 19 7.66 13.66 -7.01
CA GLU A 19 7.64 14.31 -5.69
C GLU A 19 7.76 13.29 -4.55
N HIS A 20 7.17 12.11 -4.69
CA HIS A 20 7.21 11.05 -3.69
C HIS A 20 8.36 10.06 -3.89
N LYS A 21 9.33 10.37 -4.76
CA LYS A 21 10.46 9.47 -5.06
C LYS A 21 11.19 9.09 -3.77
N GLY A 22 11.37 7.78 -3.55
CA GLY A 22 12.03 7.24 -2.37
C GLY A 22 11.16 7.15 -1.11
N PHE A 23 9.88 7.55 -1.16
CA PHE A 23 8.97 7.37 -0.04
C PHE A 23 8.58 5.90 0.13
N THR A 24 8.21 5.51 1.34
CA THR A 24 7.64 4.19 1.63
C THR A 24 6.16 4.35 1.98
N ALA A 25 5.29 3.70 1.22
CA ALA A 25 3.88 3.60 1.56
C ALA A 25 3.64 2.36 2.43
N ILE A 26 2.96 2.53 3.56
CA ILE A 26 2.63 1.44 4.48
C ILE A 26 1.11 1.28 4.48
N ALA A 27 0.65 0.09 4.11
CA ALA A 27 -0.77 -0.24 4.12
C ALA A 27 -1.01 -1.48 4.99
N HIS A 28 -2.15 -1.54 5.67
CA HIS A 28 -2.43 -2.63 6.61
C HIS A 28 -3.36 -3.65 5.96
N ASN A 29 -2.86 -4.87 5.75
CA ASN A 29 -3.53 -5.96 5.02
C ASN A 29 -3.70 -5.72 3.51
N MET A 30 -2.83 -4.91 2.91
CA MET A 30 -2.82 -4.65 1.46
C MET A 30 -2.62 -5.92 0.62
N LYS A 31 -1.86 -6.90 1.14
CA LYS A 31 -1.59 -8.18 0.47
C LYS A 31 -2.85 -9.00 0.19
N GLY A 32 -3.90 -8.76 0.96
CA GLY A 32 -5.18 -9.46 0.87
C GLY A 32 -6.12 -8.90 -0.20
N PHE A 33 -5.92 -7.66 -0.66
CA PHE A 33 -6.82 -7.02 -1.62
C PHE A 33 -6.17 -5.91 -2.44
N ASP A 34 -5.84 -4.76 -1.82
CA ASP A 34 -5.47 -3.52 -2.52
C ASP A 34 -4.25 -3.68 -3.44
N GLY A 35 -3.30 -4.54 -3.05
CA GLY A 35 -2.05 -4.77 -3.79
C GLY A 35 -2.28 -5.25 -5.22
N GLN A 36 -3.36 -5.98 -5.47
CA GLN A 36 -3.71 -6.44 -6.82
C GLN A 36 -4.06 -5.27 -7.75
N PHE A 37 -4.87 -4.32 -7.27
CA PHE A 37 -5.27 -3.15 -8.05
C PHE A 37 -4.12 -2.19 -8.29
N ILE A 38 -3.27 -1.98 -7.29
CA ILE A 38 -2.07 -1.14 -7.43
C ILE A 38 -1.10 -1.76 -8.44
N THR A 39 -0.84 -3.06 -8.34
CA THR A 39 0.03 -3.78 -9.30
C THR A 39 -0.54 -3.69 -10.71
N ALA A 40 -1.85 -3.93 -10.88
CA ALA A 40 -2.51 -3.81 -12.16
C ALA A 40 -2.43 -2.38 -12.73
N TRP A 41 -2.54 -1.35 -11.90
CA TRP A 41 -2.39 0.04 -12.32
C TRP A 41 -0.97 0.33 -12.84
N ILE A 42 0.07 -0.08 -12.11
CA ILE A 42 1.47 0.12 -12.53
C ILE A 42 1.74 -0.59 -13.85
N LEU A 43 1.25 -1.83 -14.01
CA LEU A 43 1.38 -2.61 -15.25
C LEU A 43 0.69 -1.91 -16.43
N LYS A 44 -0.49 -1.30 -16.22
CA LYS A 44 -1.18 -0.52 -17.26
C LYS A 44 -0.39 0.70 -17.73
N GLN A 45 0.50 1.24 -16.90
CA GLN A 45 1.42 2.32 -17.30
C GLN A 45 2.65 1.80 -18.08
N GLY A 46 2.72 0.50 -18.38
CA GLY A 46 3.86 -0.11 -19.06
C GLY A 46 5.08 -0.30 -18.16
N ILE A 47 4.88 -0.29 -16.84
CA ILE A 47 5.93 -0.47 -15.84
C ILE A 47 5.76 -1.84 -15.20
N THR A 48 6.84 -2.62 -15.16
CA THR A 48 6.87 -3.88 -14.41
C THR A 48 7.37 -3.60 -12.99
N PRO A 49 6.52 -3.66 -11.95
CA PRO A 49 6.98 -3.51 -10.58
C PRO A 49 7.71 -4.76 -10.10
N ASP A 50 8.67 -4.58 -9.18
CA ASP A 50 9.22 -5.72 -8.44
C ASP A 50 8.25 -6.08 -7.31
N VAL A 51 7.89 -7.35 -7.19
CA VAL A 51 6.94 -7.82 -6.17
C VAL A 51 7.57 -8.88 -5.27
N ILE A 52 7.21 -8.85 -3.99
CA ILE A 52 7.50 -9.94 -3.05
C ILE A 52 6.21 -10.72 -2.82
N PRO A 53 6.03 -11.91 -3.42
CA PRO A 53 4.84 -12.71 -3.26
C PRO A 53 4.91 -13.62 -2.02
N ASN A 54 3.73 -14.06 -1.56
CA ASN A 54 3.57 -15.20 -0.66
C ASN A 54 2.36 -16.01 -1.13
N GLY A 55 2.62 -17.04 -1.94
CA GLY A 55 1.57 -17.68 -2.73
C GLY A 55 0.88 -16.66 -3.65
N GLY A 56 -0.45 -16.58 -3.58
CA GLY A 56 -1.24 -15.60 -4.34
C GLY A 56 -1.29 -14.19 -3.73
N LEU A 57 -0.66 -13.96 -2.58
CA LEU A 57 -0.67 -12.67 -1.88
C LEU A 57 0.55 -11.82 -2.28
N ILE A 58 0.39 -10.50 -2.29
CA ILE A 58 1.45 -9.54 -2.62
C ILE A 58 1.91 -8.84 -1.35
N MET A 59 3.01 -9.30 -0.75
CA MET A 59 3.52 -8.73 0.52
C MET A 59 4.13 -7.33 0.35
N SER A 60 4.74 -7.09 -0.81
CA SER A 60 5.38 -5.82 -1.15
C SER A 60 5.35 -5.58 -2.65
N ILE A 61 5.28 -4.31 -3.05
CA ILE A 61 5.38 -3.82 -4.43
C ILE A 61 6.44 -2.71 -4.44
N LEU A 62 7.37 -2.73 -5.39
CA LEU A 62 8.35 -1.67 -5.58
C LEU A 62 8.20 -1.06 -6.97
N HIS A 63 7.92 0.24 -7.01
CA HIS A 63 7.98 0.99 -8.25
C HIS A 63 9.47 1.21 -8.65
N PRO A 64 9.95 0.68 -9.78
CA PRO A 64 11.38 0.57 -10.05
C PRO A 64 12.06 1.92 -10.30
N SER A 65 11.42 2.85 -11.01
CA SER A 65 12.00 4.16 -11.34
C SER A 65 11.90 5.17 -10.18
N LEU A 66 10.75 5.19 -9.49
CA LEU A 66 10.50 6.09 -8.37
C LEU A 66 11.05 5.56 -7.04
N LYS A 67 11.46 4.28 -6.98
CA LYS A 67 11.95 3.64 -5.75
C LYS A 67 10.96 3.78 -4.59
N ILE A 68 9.67 3.64 -4.89
CA ILE A 68 8.58 3.69 -3.89
C ILE A 68 8.18 2.26 -3.55
N PRO A 69 8.61 1.72 -2.39
CA PRO A 69 8.06 0.49 -1.86
C PRO A 69 6.69 0.74 -1.22
N ILE A 70 5.77 -0.19 -1.47
CA ILE A 70 4.49 -0.33 -0.79
C ILE A 70 4.56 -1.62 0.00
N ILE A 71 4.51 -1.51 1.33
CA ILE A 71 4.68 -2.65 2.23
C ILE A 71 3.40 -2.94 3.00
N ASP A 72 3.10 -4.24 3.14
CA ASP A 72 2.01 -4.68 4.02
C ASP A 72 2.49 -4.80 5.46
N SER A 73 2.01 -3.90 6.32
CA SER A 73 2.33 -3.89 7.75
C SER A 73 1.81 -5.11 8.51
N LEU A 74 0.80 -5.83 8.01
CA LEU A 74 0.28 -7.05 8.65
C LEU A 74 1.31 -8.18 8.69
N ASN A 75 2.35 -8.13 7.85
CA ASN A 75 3.47 -9.07 7.92
C ASN A 75 4.36 -8.86 9.15
N PHE A 76 4.32 -7.67 9.75
CA PHE A 76 5.13 -7.29 10.91
C PHE A 76 4.29 -7.11 12.18
N LEU A 77 3.04 -6.69 12.01
CA LEU A 77 2.04 -6.48 13.06
C LEU A 77 0.87 -7.42 12.80
N PRO A 78 0.96 -8.72 13.16
CA PRO A 78 -0.04 -9.74 12.83
C PRO A 78 -1.29 -9.64 13.72
N MET A 79 -1.93 -8.48 13.72
CA MET A 79 -3.13 -8.16 14.48
C MET A 79 -4.03 -7.23 13.66
N PRO A 80 -5.35 -7.17 13.95
CA PRO A 80 -6.24 -6.20 13.32
C PRO A 80 -5.80 -4.76 13.55
N LEU A 81 -6.04 -3.88 12.58
CA LEU A 81 -5.72 -2.45 12.67
C LEU A 81 -6.26 -1.79 13.96
N SER A 82 -7.47 -2.20 14.38
CA SER A 82 -8.12 -1.69 15.60
C SER A 82 -7.41 -2.05 16.90
N LYS A 83 -6.47 -3.00 16.89
CA LYS A 83 -5.68 -3.41 18.06
C LYS A 83 -4.33 -2.72 18.15
N ILE A 84 -3.93 -1.98 17.12
CA ILE A 84 -2.67 -1.21 17.13
C ILE A 84 -2.62 -0.20 18.28
N PRO A 85 -3.67 0.63 18.55
CA PRO A 85 -3.61 1.60 19.64
C PRO A 85 -3.34 0.95 21.00
N ASP A 86 -4.10 -0.11 21.31
CA ASP A 86 -3.95 -0.88 22.56
C ASP A 86 -2.54 -1.48 22.69
N CYS A 87 -2.00 -2.05 21.60
CA CYS A 87 -0.70 -2.72 21.59
C CYS A 87 0.47 -1.78 21.96
N PHE A 88 0.38 -0.51 21.59
CA PHE A 88 1.41 0.50 21.83
C PHE A 88 1.06 1.48 22.97
N GLY A 89 -0.05 1.27 23.68
CA GLY A 89 -0.50 2.14 24.77
C GLY A 89 -0.98 3.52 24.32
N PHE A 90 -1.41 3.66 23.05
CA PHE A 90 -1.97 4.91 22.55
C PHE A 90 -3.43 5.07 23.00
N LYS A 91 -3.76 6.22 23.60
CA LYS A 91 -5.16 6.66 23.78
C LYS A 91 -5.64 7.24 22.45
N GLU A 92 -6.64 6.63 21.82
CA GLU A 92 -7.13 7.02 20.49
C GLU A 92 -7.47 8.52 20.36
N LEU A 93 -7.04 9.14 19.26
CA LEU A 93 -7.55 10.42 18.74
C LEU A 93 -8.34 10.14 17.46
N ARG A 94 -9.57 9.61 17.61
CA ARG A 94 -10.56 9.28 16.57
C ARG A 94 -10.17 8.17 15.57
N LYS A 95 -11.16 7.34 15.26
CA LYS A 95 -11.12 6.34 14.20
C LYS A 95 -11.28 7.02 12.83
N GLY A 96 -10.50 6.59 11.84
CA GLY A 96 -10.59 7.03 10.44
C GLY A 96 -11.92 6.68 9.79
#